data_AF-A0AB32X5Z1-F1
#
_entry.id   AF-A0AB32X5Z1-F1
#
_cell.length_a   1.000
_cell.length_b   1.000
_cell.length_c   1.000
_cell.angle_alpha   90.00
_cell.angle_beta   90.00
_cell.angle_gamma   90.00
#
_symmetry.space_group_name_H-M   'P 1'
#
loop_
_entity.id
_entity.type
_entity.pdbx_description
1 polymer ?
#
loop_
_entity_poly.entity_id
_entity_poly.type
_entity_poly.pdbx_seq_one_letter_code
_entity_poly.pdbx_strand_id
1 'polypeptide(L)'
;MLVSRFLNAIDPFNLGVLLSRFQIKNGCIYGVCSYKASKFIHGYEESKAQVLNALNTLSAHPIWRFNQESVTKIKGTFVFILENDLQLDENSFYKKLLNSLIDNDFFNRSYSMTPNQRLFLSGFFESRGSIDTQRNFLTLDYFFHSPLEFKKFHYLIDFFNIPSEALNFNFRELQPEYAQGINQRNAQFRIYLNWYLYHIGLFNPYKVRIAHHIFKTTLVDDGIYYKLRDRPTTEYRGNGFIERAHFYLKNVHQQDLDKKSIEKLREQLGWIQESEEFRRDSKIINFYRIPTPNVCSACCGDYDIKERSFISLPLYKITQNPDSYYTEIHDFFRQRQRIRCFGKSC
;
A
#
# COMPACT_ATOMS: atom_id res chain seq x y z
N MET A 1 8.63 -29.99 16.34
CA MET A 1 9.97 -30.02 15.71
C MET A 1 10.88 -29.11 16.53
N LEU A 2 12.17 -29.42 16.70
CA LEU A 2 13.09 -28.55 17.45
C LEU A 2 13.57 -27.40 16.57
N VAL A 3 13.82 -26.22 17.15
CA VAL A 3 14.38 -25.08 16.43
C VAL A 3 15.77 -25.42 15.88
N SER A 4 16.61 -26.10 16.65
CA SER A 4 17.93 -26.56 16.17
C SER A 4 17.85 -27.42 14.90
N ARG A 5 16.87 -28.33 14.83
CA ARG A 5 16.65 -29.18 13.66
C ARG A 5 16.17 -28.39 12.45
N PHE A 6 15.22 -27.46 12.66
CA PHE A 6 14.73 -26.59 11.60
C PHE A 6 15.84 -25.76 10.96
N LEU A 7 16.71 -25.16 11.78
CA LEU A 7 17.80 -24.32 11.30
C LEU A 7 18.87 -25.08 10.52
N ASN A 8 19.00 -26.40 10.72
CA ASN A 8 19.95 -27.26 10.02
C ASN A 8 19.40 -27.84 8.70
N ALA A 9 18.08 -27.97 8.56
CA ALA A 9 17.42 -28.54 7.38
C ALA A 9 16.35 -27.56 6.90
N ILE A 10 16.79 -26.59 6.08
CA ILE A 10 15.95 -25.46 5.71
C ILE A 10 14.85 -25.89 4.75
N ASP A 11 13.62 -25.71 5.19
CA ASP A 11 12.42 -25.72 4.38
C ASP A 11 12.17 -24.31 3.82
N PRO A 12 12.31 -24.06 2.51
CA PRO A 12 12.15 -22.72 1.93
C PRO A 12 10.78 -22.11 2.23
N PHE A 13 9.71 -22.90 2.16
CA PHE A 13 8.35 -22.42 2.40
C PHE A 13 8.17 -21.96 3.84
N ASN A 14 8.51 -22.83 4.80
CA ASN A 14 8.37 -22.49 6.22
C ASN A 14 9.36 -21.41 6.68
N LEU A 15 10.55 -21.31 6.06
CA LEU A 15 11.47 -20.19 6.25
C LEU A 15 10.82 -18.86 5.81
N GLY A 16 10.17 -18.84 4.65
CA GLY A 16 9.41 -17.69 4.16
C GLY A 16 8.30 -17.28 5.12
N VAL A 17 7.56 -18.25 5.67
CA VAL A 17 6.52 -17.99 6.68
C VAL A 17 7.11 -17.34 7.93
N LEU A 18 8.19 -17.88 8.48
CA LEU A 18 8.81 -17.34 9.70
C LEU A 18 9.43 -15.97 9.45
N LEU A 19 10.12 -15.77 8.33
CA LEU A 19 10.65 -14.45 7.98
C LEU A 19 9.55 -13.41 7.69
N SER A 20 8.36 -13.83 7.26
CA SER A 20 7.20 -12.94 7.17
C SER A 20 6.74 -12.52 8.56
N ARG A 21 6.44 -13.51 9.41
CA ARG A 21 6.07 -13.30 10.82
C ARG A 21 6.17 -14.60 11.61
N PHE A 22 6.80 -14.52 12.78
CA PHE A 22 6.70 -15.54 13.81
C PHE A 22 6.22 -14.94 15.13
N GLN A 23 5.89 -15.80 16.10
CA GLN A 23 5.62 -15.41 17.49
C GLN A 23 6.34 -16.38 18.40
N ILE A 24 6.95 -15.89 19.49
CA ILE A 24 7.55 -16.74 20.52
C ILE A 24 6.66 -16.70 21.76
N LYS A 25 6.20 -17.86 22.22
CA LYS A 25 5.32 -17.98 23.38
C LYS A 25 5.44 -19.35 24.03
N ASN A 26 5.39 -19.40 25.37
CA ASN A 26 5.42 -20.66 26.13
C ASN A 26 6.59 -21.58 25.71
N GLY A 27 7.80 -21.03 25.54
CA GLY A 27 8.99 -21.79 25.13
C GLY A 27 8.92 -22.36 23.71
N CYS A 28 7.99 -21.89 22.87
CA CYS A 28 7.81 -22.35 21.49
C CYS A 28 7.82 -21.17 20.52
N ILE A 29 8.18 -21.45 19.27
CA ILE A 29 8.11 -20.54 18.14
C ILE A 29 7.03 -21.01 17.18
N TYR A 30 6.16 -20.09 16.78
CA TYR A 30 4.99 -20.37 15.96
C TYR A 30 5.11 -19.72 14.59
N GLY A 31 5.04 -20.55 13.54
CA GLY A 31 4.68 -20.08 12.21
C GLY A 31 3.17 -20.11 12.05
N VAL A 32 2.59 -19.08 11.44
CA VAL A 32 1.14 -18.89 11.41
C VAL A 32 0.66 -18.63 9.99
N CYS A 33 -0.37 -19.35 9.57
CA CYS A 33 -1.14 -19.04 8.37
C CYS A 33 -2.55 -18.63 8.75
N SER A 34 -3.05 -17.55 8.14
CA SER A 34 -4.44 -17.14 8.31
C SER A 34 -4.94 -16.38 7.10
N TYR A 35 -6.20 -16.56 6.79
CA TYR A 35 -6.95 -15.73 5.86
C TYR A 35 -8.34 -15.49 6.42
N LYS A 36 -9.01 -14.45 5.92
CA LYS A 36 -10.31 -14.00 6.41
C LYS A 36 -11.42 -14.40 5.45
N ALA A 37 -12.60 -14.63 6.01
CA ALA A 37 -13.82 -14.73 5.21
C ALA A 37 -14.00 -13.44 4.38
N SER A 38 -14.32 -13.63 3.11
CA SER A 38 -14.60 -12.57 2.16
C SER A 38 -16.10 -12.31 2.11
N LYS A 39 -16.48 -11.04 1.99
CA LYS A 39 -17.88 -10.66 1.71
C LYS A 39 -18.34 -11.03 0.30
N PHE A 40 -17.40 -11.34 -0.59
CA PHE A 40 -17.67 -11.59 -2.01
C PHE A 40 -17.87 -13.08 -2.33
N ILE A 41 -17.41 -13.98 -1.46
CA ILE A 41 -17.24 -15.40 -1.76
C ILE A 41 -17.58 -16.24 -0.52
N HIS A 42 -18.55 -17.16 -0.65
CA HIS A 42 -18.91 -18.13 0.40
C HIS A 42 -17.90 -19.28 0.51
N GLY A 43 -18.05 -20.22 1.44
CA GLY A 43 -17.20 -21.41 1.47
C GLY A 43 -15.88 -21.25 2.22
N TYR A 44 -15.82 -20.31 3.17
CA TYR A 44 -14.60 -20.03 3.95
C TYR A 44 -14.20 -21.24 4.82
N GLU A 45 -15.16 -21.86 5.51
CA GLU A 45 -14.90 -22.98 6.42
C GLU A 45 -14.45 -24.24 5.66
N GLU A 46 -15.14 -24.54 4.57
CA GLU A 46 -14.91 -25.67 3.68
C GLU A 46 -13.53 -25.60 3.03
N SER A 47 -13.07 -24.39 2.72
CA SER A 47 -11.74 -24.18 2.14
C SER A 47 -10.59 -24.51 3.09
N LYS A 48 -10.81 -24.53 4.42
CA LYS A 48 -9.72 -24.66 5.40
C LYS A 48 -8.98 -25.99 5.28
N ALA A 49 -9.69 -27.08 5.00
CA ALA A 49 -9.08 -28.40 4.82
C ALA A 49 -8.14 -28.42 3.60
N GLN A 50 -8.58 -27.82 2.49
CA GLN A 50 -7.77 -27.72 1.27
C GLN A 50 -6.53 -26.84 1.49
N VAL A 51 -6.68 -25.73 2.22
CA VAL A 51 -5.55 -24.86 2.56
C VAL A 51 -4.57 -25.58 3.48
N LEU A 52 -5.03 -26.32 4.49
CA LEU A 52 -4.16 -27.11 5.34
C LEU A 52 -3.37 -28.16 4.54
N ASN A 53 -4.03 -28.83 3.59
CA ASN A 53 -3.36 -29.77 2.71
C ASN A 53 -2.28 -29.07 1.88
N ALA A 54 -2.60 -27.92 1.27
CA ALA A 54 -1.63 -27.12 0.51
C ALA A 54 -0.42 -26.71 1.37
N LEU A 55 -0.64 -26.25 2.61
CA LEU A 55 0.45 -25.89 3.53
C LEU A 55 1.39 -27.07 3.81
N ASN A 56 0.84 -28.27 4.00
CA ASN A 56 1.62 -29.48 4.23
C ASN A 56 2.31 -30.00 2.97
N THR A 57 1.71 -29.85 1.78
CA THR A 57 2.33 -30.18 0.49
C THR A 57 3.49 -29.26 0.14
N LEU A 58 3.38 -27.97 0.49
CA LEU A 58 4.43 -26.97 0.23
C LEU A 58 5.59 -27.05 1.22
N SER A 59 5.38 -27.66 2.37
CA SER A 59 6.40 -27.83 3.40
C SER A 59 7.23 -29.08 3.14
N ALA A 60 8.53 -29.02 3.41
CA ALA A 60 9.40 -30.20 3.39
C ALA A 60 8.99 -31.23 4.45
N HIS A 61 8.43 -30.74 5.56
CA HIS A 61 7.84 -31.56 6.61
C HIS A 61 6.37 -31.19 6.81
N PRO A 62 5.42 -32.14 6.77
CA PRO A 62 4.00 -31.86 6.94
C PRO A 62 3.65 -31.62 8.42
N ILE A 63 4.09 -30.48 8.94
CA ILE A 63 3.99 -30.08 10.35
C ILE A 63 2.84 -29.10 10.64
N TRP A 64 2.11 -28.68 9.61
CA TRP A 64 1.00 -27.74 9.77
C TRP A 64 -0.23 -28.44 10.33
N ARG A 65 -0.92 -27.73 11.21
CA ARG A 65 -2.17 -28.18 11.82
C ARG A 65 -3.15 -27.03 12.03
N PHE A 66 -4.42 -27.38 12.26
CA PHE A 66 -5.40 -26.43 12.76
C PHE A 66 -4.94 -25.85 14.10
N ASN A 67 -5.08 -24.54 14.25
CA ASN A 67 -4.74 -23.86 15.49
C ASN A 67 -5.87 -23.98 16.50
N GLN A 68 -5.52 -24.30 17.74
CA GLN A 68 -6.41 -24.22 18.89
C GLN A 68 -6.00 -22.99 19.71
N GLU A 69 -6.57 -21.82 19.37
CA GLU A 69 -6.19 -20.55 19.98
C GLU A 69 -6.34 -20.53 21.52
N SER A 70 -7.29 -21.32 22.06
CA SER A 70 -7.48 -21.49 23.50
C SER A 70 -6.26 -22.08 24.20
N VAL A 71 -5.50 -22.94 23.51
CA VAL A 71 -4.31 -23.63 24.01
C VAL A 71 -3.05 -22.83 23.66
N THR A 72 -2.87 -22.48 22.40
CA THR A 72 -1.64 -21.81 21.92
C THR A 72 -1.58 -20.35 22.37
N LYS A 73 -2.74 -19.71 22.57
CA LYS A 73 -2.87 -18.26 22.77
C LYS A 73 -2.23 -17.45 21.62
N ILE A 74 -2.17 -18.02 20.42
CA ILE A 74 -1.69 -17.41 19.18
C ILE A 74 -2.89 -17.24 18.25
N LYS A 75 -3.04 -16.05 17.65
CA LYS A 75 -4.12 -15.78 16.68
C LYS A 75 -3.77 -16.28 15.29
N GLY A 76 -4.64 -17.10 14.69
CA GLY A 76 -4.47 -17.61 13.33
C GLY A 76 -5.21 -18.92 13.10
N THR A 77 -5.45 -19.26 11.83
CA THR A 77 -6.24 -20.44 11.46
C THR A 77 -5.40 -21.72 11.53
N PHE A 78 -4.16 -21.66 11.06
CA PHE A 78 -3.22 -22.78 11.06
C PHE A 78 -1.91 -22.36 11.69
N VAL A 79 -1.26 -23.33 12.32
CA VAL A 79 0.05 -23.16 12.94
C VAL A 79 0.93 -24.36 12.66
N PHE A 80 2.23 -24.11 12.63
CA PHE A 80 3.22 -25.12 13.00
C PHE A 80 4.00 -24.63 14.21
N ILE A 81 4.57 -25.58 14.96
CA ILE A 81 5.23 -25.28 16.23
C ILE A 81 6.64 -25.84 16.22
N LEU A 82 7.58 -24.94 16.54
CA LEU A 82 8.96 -25.28 16.85
C LEU A 82 9.18 -25.17 18.36
N GLU A 83 9.66 -26.22 18.99
CA GLU A 83 10.11 -26.18 20.38
C GLU A 83 11.41 -25.40 20.44
N ASN A 84 11.45 -24.35 21.27
CA ASN A 84 12.60 -23.43 21.36
C ASN A 84 13.69 -24.03 22.27
N ASP A 85 14.26 -25.15 21.83
CA ASP A 85 15.32 -25.88 22.51
C ASP A 85 16.62 -25.06 22.67
N LEU A 86 16.80 -24.06 21.81
CA LEU A 86 17.91 -23.11 21.84
C LEU A 86 17.66 -21.87 22.73
N GLN A 87 16.48 -21.75 23.35
CA GLN A 87 16.09 -20.64 24.21
C GLN A 87 16.28 -19.25 23.55
N LEU A 88 15.99 -19.14 22.26
CA LEU A 88 16.18 -17.91 21.50
C LEU A 88 15.07 -16.89 21.80
N ASP A 89 15.45 -15.64 22.00
CA ASP A 89 14.53 -14.49 21.93
C ASP A 89 14.19 -14.13 20.47
N GLU A 90 13.27 -13.19 20.25
CA GLU A 90 12.82 -12.81 18.91
C GLU A 90 13.96 -12.29 18.01
N ASN A 91 14.84 -11.44 18.53
CA ASN A 91 15.94 -10.86 17.76
C ASN A 91 17.01 -11.92 17.45
N SER A 92 17.33 -12.76 18.42
CA SER A 92 18.29 -13.87 18.27
C SER A 92 17.78 -14.91 17.27
N PHE A 93 16.49 -15.25 17.33
CA PHE A 93 15.87 -16.14 16.35
C PHE A 93 15.81 -15.51 14.95
N TYR A 94 15.42 -14.25 14.84
CA TYR A 94 15.40 -13.55 13.55
C TYR A 94 16.78 -13.51 12.89
N LYS A 95 17.85 -13.25 13.65
CA LYS A 95 19.24 -13.33 13.16
C LYS A 95 19.60 -14.71 12.63
N LYS A 96 19.19 -15.78 13.34
CA LYS A 96 19.40 -17.16 12.89
C LYS A 96 18.64 -17.44 11.59
N LEU A 97 17.38 -17.03 11.47
CA LEU A 97 16.60 -17.15 10.24
C LEU A 97 17.27 -16.42 9.07
N LEU A 98 17.81 -15.24 9.33
CA LEU A 98 18.48 -14.45 8.30
C LEU A 98 19.78 -15.11 7.83
N ASN A 99 20.59 -15.64 8.74
CA ASN A 99 21.77 -16.40 8.38
C ASN A 99 21.38 -17.67 7.59
N SER A 100 20.38 -18.41 8.06
CA SER A 100 19.84 -19.57 7.33
C SER A 100 19.39 -19.19 5.91
N LEU A 101 18.77 -18.03 5.72
CA LEU A 101 18.44 -17.55 4.38
C LEU A 101 19.69 -17.31 3.53
N ILE A 102 20.66 -16.55 4.06
CA ILE A 102 21.86 -16.15 3.34
C ILE A 102 22.76 -17.34 2.97
N ASP A 103 22.86 -18.31 3.88
CA ASP A 103 23.69 -19.50 3.73
C ASP A 103 23.04 -20.56 2.82
N ASN A 104 21.81 -20.32 2.34
CA ASN A 104 21.10 -21.27 1.49
C ASN A 104 21.38 -21.05 0.00
N ASP A 105 21.66 -22.12 -0.73
CA ASP A 105 21.95 -22.09 -2.17
C ASP A 105 20.83 -21.46 -3.03
N PHE A 106 19.56 -21.50 -2.61
CA PHE A 106 18.48 -20.84 -3.36
C PHE A 106 18.51 -19.31 -3.23
N PHE A 107 19.24 -18.78 -2.27
CA PHE A 107 19.46 -17.36 -2.05
C PHE A 107 20.61 -16.83 -2.92
N ASN A 108 20.48 -17.06 -4.23
CA ASN A 108 21.44 -16.60 -5.22
C ASN A 108 20.73 -15.80 -6.31
N ARG A 109 21.46 -14.86 -6.92
CA ARG A 109 21.00 -14.12 -8.10
C ARG A 109 20.86 -15.09 -9.26
N SER A 110 19.62 -15.40 -9.60
CA SER A 110 19.26 -16.17 -10.78
C SER A 110 18.69 -15.24 -11.85
N TYR A 111 18.71 -15.63 -13.12
CA TYR A 111 18.02 -14.87 -14.18
C TYR A 111 16.49 -15.04 -14.12
N SER A 112 16.01 -16.08 -13.44
CA SER A 112 14.59 -16.41 -13.30
C SER A 112 14.28 -16.96 -11.91
N MET A 113 13.02 -16.87 -11.50
CA MET A 113 12.54 -17.39 -10.21
C MET A 113 12.74 -18.91 -10.14
N THR A 114 13.55 -19.39 -9.19
CA THR A 114 13.73 -20.83 -8.98
C THR A 114 12.55 -21.44 -8.20
N PRO A 115 12.34 -22.77 -8.24
CA PRO A 115 11.28 -23.41 -7.46
C PRO A 115 11.36 -23.14 -5.96
N ASN A 116 12.57 -23.13 -5.37
CA ASN A 116 12.77 -22.86 -3.94
C ASN A 116 12.52 -21.39 -3.60
N GLN A 117 12.95 -20.46 -4.46
CA GLN A 117 12.60 -19.05 -4.32
C GLN A 117 11.09 -18.84 -4.37
N ARG A 118 10.40 -19.52 -5.30
CA ARG A 118 8.94 -19.49 -5.39
C ARG A 118 8.29 -20.02 -4.10
N LEU A 119 8.72 -21.17 -3.58
CA LEU A 119 8.24 -21.73 -2.31
C LEU A 119 8.41 -20.74 -1.15
N PHE A 120 9.60 -20.15 -1.04
CA PHE A 120 9.89 -19.12 -0.05
C PHE A 120 8.93 -17.94 -0.15
N LEU A 121 8.75 -17.37 -1.35
CA LEU A 121 7.88 -16.22 -1.56
C LEU A 121 6.39 -16.55 -1.35
N SER A 122 5.98 -17.79 -1.65
CA SER A 122 4.63 -18.30 -1.33
C SER A 122 4.39 -18.28 0.18
N GLY A 123 5.32 -18.84 0.96
CA GLY A 123 5.28 -18.80 2.41
C GLY A 123 5.33 -17.38 2.95
N PHE A 124 6.17 -16.53 2.36
CA PHE A 124 6.37 -15.16 2.80
C PHE A 124 5.14 -14.26 2.60
N PHE A 125 4.58 -14.26 1.39
CA PHE A 125 3.50 -13.34 1.03
C PHE A 125 2.12 -13.91 1.36
N GLU A 126 1.82 -15.16 0.98
CA GLU A 126 0.44 -15.65 0.97
C GLU A 126 0.00 -16.26 2.31
N SER A 127 0.91 -16.75 3.15
CA SER A 127 0.56 -17.32 4.47
C SER A 127 -0.25 -16.35 5.34
N ARG A 128 0.04 -15.05 5.24
CA ARG A 128 -0.58 -13.97 6.01
C ARG A 128 -1.15 -12.85 5.14
N GLY A 129 -0.83 -12.84 3.85
CA GLY A 129 -1.27 -11.79 2.93
C GLY A 129 -2.77 -11.84 2.67
N SER A 130 -3.34 -10.69 2.34
CA SER A 130 -4.74 -10.52 1.94
C SER A 130 -4.82 -9.81 0.60
N ILE A 131 -5.78 -10.23 -0.22
CA ILE A 131 -6.02 -9.59 -1.51
C ILE A 131 -6.73 -8.25 -1.27
N ASP A 132 -6.06 -7.15 -1.64
CA ASP A 132 -6.66 -5.83 -1.74
C ASP A 132 -7.51 -5.78 -3.01
N THR A 133 -8.82 -5.85 -2.80
CA THR A 133 -9.81 -5.94 -3.88
C THR A 133 -9.98 -4.62 -4.64
N GLN A 134 -9.48 -3.51 -4.11
CA GLN A 134 -9.61 -2.19 -4.75
C GLN A 134 -8.36 -1.84 -5.55
N ARG A 135 -7.18 -2.16 -5.03
CA ARG A 135 -5.90 -1.70 -5.59
C ARG A 135 -5.08 -2.78 -6.27
N ASN A 136 -5.58 -4.02 -6.37
CA ASN A 136 -4.90 -5.12 -7.05
C ASN A 136 -3.53 -5.46 -6.44
N PHE A 137 -3.48 -5.53 -5.11
CA PHE A 137 -2.28 -5.94 -4.38
C PHE A 137 -2.55 -7.20 -3.54
N LEU A 138 -1.54 -8.04 -3.38
CA LEU A 138 -1.43 -8.93 -2.23
C LEU A 138 -0.71 -8.17 -1.13
N THR A 139 -1.37 -8.01 0.01
CA THR A 139 -0.95 -7.11 1.10
C THR A 139 -0.69 -7.92 2.37
N LEU A 140 0.48 -7.76 2.97
CA LEU A 140 0.79 -8.30 4.30
C LEU A 140 1.13 -7.16 5.25
N ASP A 141 0.77 -7.34 6.52
CA ASP A 141 1.21 -6.45 7.58
C ASP A 141 2.70 -6.71 7.85
N TYR A 142 3.48 -5.64 7.95
CA TYR A 142 4.92 -5.70 8.15
C TYR A 142 5.25 -5.64 9.66
N PHE A 143 6.09 -6.56 10.13
CA PHE A 143 6.47 -6.68 11.55
C PHE A 143 7.99 -6.51 11.67
N PHE A 144 8.41 -5.71 12.66
CA PHE A 144 9.81 -5.43 12.95
C PHE A 144 10.26 -6.17 14.22
N HIS A 145 11.09 -7.19 14.07
CA HIS A 145 11.71 -7.97 15.16
C HIS A 145 13.18 -7.61 15.39
N SER A 146 13.83 -6.97 14.41
CA SER A 146 15.24 -6.60 14.51
C SER A 146 15.54 -5.34 13.69
N PRO A 147 16.48 -4.48 14.12
CA PRO A 147 17.03 -3.45 13.25
C PRO A 147 17.57 -4.04 11.95
N LEU A 148 18.05 -5.28 11.89
CA LEU A 148 18.59 -5.86 10.64
C LEU A 148 17.55 -6.05 9.52
N GLU A 149 16.27 -5.82 9.81
CA GLU A 149 15.19 -5.86 8.83
C GLU A 149 15.31 -4.84 7.69
N PHE A 150 16.12 -3.77 7.83
CA PHE A 150 16.44 -2.87 6.71
C PHE A 150 16.90 -3.63 5.46
N LYS A 151 17.63 -4.74 5.64
CA LYS A 151 18.18 -5.54 4.55
C LYS A 151 17.17 -6.51 3.91
N LYS A 152 16.06 -6.79 4.59
CA LYS A 152 15.03 -7.73 4.12
C LYS A 152 14.44 -7.31 2.77
N PHE A 153 14.26 -6.02 2.54
CA PHE A 153 13.78 -5.50 1.26
C PHE A 153 14.82 -5.63 0.14
N HIS A 154 16.09 -5.34 0.44
CA HIS A 154 17.18 -5.59 -0.51
C HIS A 154 17.26 -7.05 -0.90
N TYR A 155 17.09 -7.96 0.06
CA TYR A 155 17.07 -9.39 -0.23
C TYR A 155 15.95 -9.75 -1.22
N LEU A 156 14.72 -9.30 -0.98
CA LEU A 156 13.59 -9.55 -1.87
C LEU A 156 13.77 -8.96 -3.29
N ILE A 157 14.39 -7.79 -3.41
CA ILE A 157 14.60 -7.15 -4.72
C ILE A 157 15.78 -7.78 -5.45
N ASP A 158 16.93 -7.88 -4.78
CA ASP A 158 18.20 -8.19 -5.41
C ASP A 158 18.42 -9.70 -5.62
N PHE A 159 17.82 -10.56 -4.79
CA PHE A 159 18.08 -12.01 -4.81
C PHE A 159 16.87 -12.83 -5.26
N PHE A 160 15.66 -12.28 -5.16
CA PHE A 160 14.43 -12.98 -5.55
C PHE A 160 13.82 -12.45 -6.85
N ASN A 161 14.53 -11.61 -7.62
CA ASN A 161 14.09 -11.09 -8.91
C ASN A 161 12.71 -10.39 -8.87
N ILE A 162 12.39 -9.74 -7.76
CA ILE A 162 11.17 -8.94 -7.65
C ILE A 162 11.51 -7.51 -8.06
N PRO A 163 10.99 -7.01 -9.20
CA PRO A 163 11.21 -5.63 -9.58
C PRO A 163 10.63 -4.70 -8.51
N SER A 164 11.37 -3.66 -8.14
CA SER A 164 10.96 -2.70 -7.11
C SER A 164 9.61 -2.04 -7.43
N GLU A 165 9.31 -1.93 -8.72
CA GLU A 165 8.09 -1.39 -9.29
C GLU A 165 6.87 -2.26 -8.97
N ALA A 166 7.07 -3.57 -8.83
CA ALA A 166 6.02 -4.51 -8.43
C ALA A 166 5.69 -4.41 -6.94
N LEU A 167 6.48 -3.68 -6.15
CA LEU A 167 6.34 -3.55 -4.70
C LEU A 167 5.76 -2.18 -4.29
N ASN A 168 5.10 -2.17 -3.14
CA ASN A 168 4.59 -0.95 -2.53
C ASN A 168 4.65 -1.05 -0.99
N PHE A 169 5.04 0.05 -0.34
CA PHE A 169 5.03 0.17 1.12
C PHE A 169 4.00 1.20 1.56
N ASN A 170 3.00 0.78 2.32
CA ASN A 170 1.89 1.63 2.77
C ASN A 170 1.98 1.89 4.28
N PHE A 171 2.20 3.16 4.64
CA PHE A 171 2.38 3.57 6.04
C PHE A 171 0.99 3.73 6.65
N ARG A 172 0.57 2.78 7.50
CA ARG A 172 -0.75 2.80 8.13
C ARG A 172 -0.80 3.82 9.27
N GLU A 173 0.34 4.03 9.91
CA GLU A 173 0.62 4.94 11.00
C GLU A 173 0.33 6.40 10.63
N LEU A 174 0.50 6.76 9.35
CA LEU A 174 0.25 8.11 8.86
C LEU A 174 -1.19 8.31 8.34
N GLN A 175 -2.05 7.29 8.41
CA GLN A 175 -3.44 7.41 7.93
C GLN A 175 -4.33 8.07 8.99
N PRO A 176 -5.41 8.79 8.58
CA PRO A 176 -6.31 9.48 9.51
C PRO A 176 -6.84 8.58 10.63
N GLU A 177 -7.21 7.34 10.30
CA GLU A 177 -7.75 6.37 11.27
C GLU A 177 -6.75 6.01 12.38
N TYR A 178 -5.44 6.02 12.07
CA TYR A 178 -4.40 5.74 13.05
C TYR A 178 -4.21 6.93 13.99
N ALA A 179 -4.13 8.14 13.44
CA ALA A 179 -4.00 9.39 14.21
C ALA A 179 -5.21 9.68 15.13
N GLN A 180 -6.38 9.13 14.79
CA GLN A 180 -7.61 9.23 15.58
C GLN A 180 -7.78 8.07 16.58
N GLY A 181 -6.84 7.12 16.63
CA GLY A 181 -6.93 5.95 17.53
C GLY A 181 -8.00 4.94 17.15
N ILE A 182 -8.64 5.06 15.98
CA ILE A 182 -9.75 4.21 15.54
C ILE A 182 -9.22 2.85 15.09
N ASN A 183 -8.10 2.82 14.38
CA ASN A 183 -7.54 1.57 13.86
C ASN A 183 -6.01 1.61 13.77
N GLN A 184 -5.36 1.23 14.86
CA GLN A 184 -3.90 1.14 14.94
C GLN A 184 -3.42 -0.15 14.29
N ARG A 185 -3.01 -0.04 13.03
CA ARG A 185 -2.52 -1.15 12.21
C ARG A 185 -1.08 -0.88 11.80
N ASN A 186 -0.31 -1.95 11.68
CA ASN A 186 1.06 -1.87 11.18
C ASN A 186 1.10 -1.42 9.72
N ALA A 187 2.20 -0.81 9.31
CA ALA A 187 2.55 -0.62 7.91
C ALA A 187 2.37 -1.91 7.09
N GLN A 188 2.01 -1.76 5.83
CA GLN A 188 1.76 -2.88 4.93
C GLN A 188 2.80 -2.95 3.84
N PHE A 189 3.35 -4.15 3.66
CA PHE A 189 4.13 -4.51 2.51
C PHE A 189 3.21 -5.14 1.46
N ARG A 190 3.32 -4.67 0.23
CA ARG A 190 2.37 -4.98 -0.84
C ARG A 190 3.12 -5.37 -2.09
N ILE A 191 2.61 -6.38 -2.79
CA ILE A 191 3.08 -6.79 -4.11
C ILE A 191 1.91 -6.78 -5.08
N TYR A 192 2.12 -6.28 -6.28
CA TYR A 192 1.10 -6.28 -7.33
C TYR A 192 0.59 -7.71 -7.55
N LEU A 193 -0.72 -7.90 -7.42
CA LEU A 193 -1.29 -9.24 -7.37
C LEU A 193 -1.20 -9.94 -8.72
N ASN A 194 -1.36 -9.25 -9.84
CA ASN A 194 -1.09 -9.79 -11.17
C ASN A 194 0.37 -10.26 -11.36
N TRP A 195 1.36 -9.51 -10.84
CA TRP A 195 2.76 -9.93 -10.84
C TRP A 195 2.90 -11.24 -10.05
N TYR A 196 2.34 -11.27 -8.84
CA TYR A 196 2.36 -12.44 -7.96
C TYR A 196 1.69 -13.65 -8.63
N LEU A 197 0.53 -13.46 -9.25
CA LEU A 197 -0.22 -14.52 -9.92
C LEU A 197 0.50 -15.08 -11.15
N TYR A 198 1.30 -14.28 -11.86
CA TYR A 198 2.04 -14.75 -13.03
C TYR A 198 3.34 -15.46 -12.64
N HIS A 199 4.11 -14.90 -11.70
CA HIS A 199 5.44 -15.41 -11.35
C HIS A 199 5.43 -16.49 -10.25
N ILE A 200 4.43 -16.49 -9.37
CA ILE A 200 4.34 -17.38 -8.21
C ILE A 200 3.06 -18.23 -8.27
N GLY A 201 1.90 -17.57 -8.35
CA GLY A 201 0.58 -18.20 -8.25
C GLY A 201 0.10 -18.31 -6.80
N LEU A 202 -1.21 -18.50 -6.63
CA LEU A 202 -1.83 -18.68 -5.30
C LEU A 202 -1.91 -20.17 -4.96
N PHE A 203 -1.53 -20.55 -3.74
CA PHE A 203 -1.77 -21.90 -3.23
C PHE A 203 -3.13 -22.03 -2.52
N ASN A 204 -3.73 -20.92 -2.08
CA ASN A 204 -4.99 -20.95 -1.35
C ASN A 204 -6.19 -20.90 -2.31
N PRO A 205 -6.95 -22.01 -2.48
CA PRO A 205 -8.07 -22.05 -3.41
C PRO A 205 -9.22 -21.08 -3.05
N TYR A 206 -9.35 -20.68 -1.79
CA TYR A 206 -10.30 -19.63 -1.41
C TYR A 206 -9.88 -18.26 -1.95
N LYS A 207 -8.58 -17.93 -1.88
CA LYS A 207 -8.04 -16.70 -2.45
C LYS A 207 -8.12 -16.68 -3.98
N VAL A 208 -7.99 -17.85 -4.61
CA VAL A 208 -8.18 -18.01 -6.06
C VAL A 208 -9.58 -17.60 -6.47
N ARG A 209 -10.61 -18.02 -5.74
CA ARG A 209 -12.00 -17.62 -5.99
C ARG A 209 -12.21 -16.11 -5.80
N ILE A 210 -11.55 -15.51 -4.81
CA ILE A 210 -11.54 -14.06 -4.61
C ILE A 210 -10.88 -13.36 -5.80
N ALA A 211 -9.69 -13.81 -6.23
CA ALA A 211 -8.98 -13.27 -7.38
C ALA A 211 -9.83 -13.38 -8.65
N HIS A 212 -10.40 -14.54 -8.93
CA HIS A 212 -11.31 -14.75 -10.07
C HIS A 212 -12.49 -13.78 -10.04
N HIS A 213 -13.10 -13.56 -8.86
CA HIS A 213 -14.20 -12.61 -8.72
C HIS A 213 -13.79 -11.17 -9.02
N ILE A 214 -12.58 -10.76 -8.63
CA ILE A 214 -12.07 -9.40 -8.79
C ILE A 214 -11.58 -9.14 -10.21
N PHE A 215 -10.74 -10.02 -10.76
CA PHE A 215 -10.09 -9.82 -12.06
C PHE A 215 -10.89 -10.35 -13.23
N LYS A 216 -11.93 -11.17 -12.98
CA LYS A 216 -12.68 -11.88 -14.02
C LYS A 216 -11.76 -12.71 -14.92
N THR A 217 -10.64 -13.18 -14.38
CA THR A 217 -9.65 -13.99 -15.10
C THR A 217 -9.62 -15.40 -14.53
N THR A 218 -9.57 -16.39 -15.43
CA THR A 218 -9.39 -17.79 -15.06
C THR A 218 -7.91 -18.03 -14.74
N LEU A 219 -7.64 -18.55 -13.54
CA LEU A 219 -6.30 -19.01 -13.17
C LEU A 219 -6.14 -20.47 -13.57
N VAL A 220 -4.96 -20.83 -14.07
CA VAL A 220 -4.60 -22.19 -14.45
C VAL A 220 -3.94 -22.87 -13.26
N ASP A 221 -4.43 -24.07 -12.95
CA ASP A 221 -3.85 -24.95 -11.94
C ASP A 221 -2.61 -25.66 -12.53
N ASP A 222 -1.46 -25.55 -11.85
CA ASP A 222 -0.23 -26.28 -12.20
C ASP A 222 0.07 -27.47 -11.28
N GLY A 223 -0.92 -27.91 -10.51
CA GLY A 223 -0.87 -29.00 -9.54
C GLY A 223 -0.53 -28.56 -8.12
N ILE A 224 0.03 -27.36 -7.96
CA ILE A 224 0.36 -26.77 -6.65
C ILE A 224 -0.19 -25.34 -6.54
N TYR A 225 -0.08 -24.57 -7.61
CA TYR A 225 -0.46 -23.16 -7.65
C TYR A 225 -1.49 -22.88 -8.74
N TYR A 226 -2.31 -21.87 -8.47
CA TYR A 226 -3.22 -21.27 -9.43
C TYR A 226 -2.62 -19.96 -9.94
N LYS A 227 -2.28 -19.91 -11.23
CA LYS A 227 -1.50 -18.81 -11.83
C LYS A 227 -2.13 -18.23 -13.10
N LEU A 228 -1.66 -17.04 -13.49
CA LEU A 228 -1.97 -16.49 -14.80
C LEU A 228 -1.22 -17.26 -15.88
N ARG A 229 -1.91 -17.57 -16.99
CA ARG A 229 -1.29 -18.17 -18.17
C ARG A 229 -0.40 -17.17 -18.89
N ASP A 230 -0.95 -15.99 -19.13
CA ASP A 230 -0.34 -14.96 -19.96
C ASP A 230 0.27 -13.86 -19.10
N ARG A 231 1.35 -13.26 -19.62
CA ARG A 231 2.03 -12.17 -18.94
C ARG A 231 1.08 -10.96 -18.81
N PRO A 232 0.92 -10.38 -17.60
CA PRO A 232 0.08 -9.21 -17.43
C PRO A 232 0.65 -8.01 -18.21
N THR A 233 -0.24 -7.23 -18.83
CA THR A 233 0.09 -5.99 -19.55
C THR A 233 0.15 -4.76 -18.64
N THR A 234 -0.13 -4.92 -17.35
CA THR A 234 -0.16 -3.82 -16.39
C THR A 234 1.23 -3.21 -16.22
N GLU A 235 1.31 -1.90 -16.46
CA GLU A 235 2.48 -1.13 -16.09
C GLU A 235 2.57 -1.01 -14.57
N TYR A 236 3.68 -1.47 -14.01
CA TYR A 236 3.95 -1.33 -12.60
C TYR A 236 4.44 0.09 -12.33
N ARG A 237 3.55 0.94 -11.80
CA ARG A 237 3.87 2.31 -11.41
C ARG A 237 4.35 2.38 -9.97
N GLY A 238 5.30 1.53 -9.59
CA GLY A 238 5.78 1.48 -8.22
C GLY A 238 6.35 2.84 -7.82
N ASN A 239 5.61 3.58 -7.00
CA ASN A 239 6.03 4.86 -6.47
C ASN A 239 7.20 4.64 -5.51
N GLY A 240 8.43 4.61 -6.02
CA GLY A 240 9.67 4.61 -5.24
C GLY A 240 9.62 3.72 -4.00
N PHE A 241 9.42 2.40 -4.18
CA PHE A 241 9.29 1.47 -3.06
C PHE A 241 10.47 1.60 -2.09
N ILE A 242 11.68 1.70 -2.62
CA ILE A 242 12.93 1.85 -1.87
C ILE A 242 12.90 3.19 -1.11
N GLU A 243 12.54 4.28 -1.76
CA GLU A 243 12.45 5.61 -1.18
C GLU A 243 11.40 5.65 -0.06
N ARG A 244 10.26 4.99 -0.26
CA ARG A 244 9.18 4.88 0.73
C ARG A 244 9.60 4.03 1.92
N ALA A 245 10.27 2.91 1.69
CA ALA A 245 10.80 2.07 2.75
C ALA A 245 11.84 2.85 3.57
N HIS A 246 12.81 3.50 2.92
CA HIS A 246 13.79 4.36 3.58
C HIS A 246 13.14 5.50 4.35
N PHE A 247 12.15 6.17 3.77
CA PHE A 247 11.41 7.25 4.44
C PHE A 247 10.72 6.75 5.70
N TYR A 248 10.00 5.63 5.61
CA TYR A 248 9.29 5.05 6.74
C TYR A 248 10.24 4.71 7.87
N LEU A 249 11.36 4.06 7.55
CA LEU A 249 12.28 3.59 8.59
C LEU A 249 13.00 4.76 9.27
N LYS A 250 13.31 5.82 8.52
CA LYS A 250 13.98 7.02 9.05
C LYS A 250 13.05 7.88 9.89
N ASN A 251 11.79 8.05 9.46
CA ASN A 251 10.92 9.11 9.97
C ASN A 251 9.67 8.61 10.71
N VAL A 252 9.32 7.33 10.60
CA VAL A 252 8.07 6.77 11.16
C VAL A 252 8.35 5.66 12.15
N HIS A 253 9.22 4.71 11.78
CA HIS A 253 9.48 3.54 12.62
C HIS A 253 10.06 3.93 13.99
N GLN A 254 9.44 3.44 15.07
CA GLN A 254 9.83 3.69 16.46
C GLN A 254 9.90 5.18 16.86
N GLN A 255 9.27 6.06 16.08
CA GLN A 255 9.12 7.47 16.44
C GLN A 255 7.82 7.66 17.21
N ASP A 256 7.87 8.47 18.26
CA ASP A 256 6.68 8.95 18.95
C ASP A 256 6.10 10.13 18.15
N LEU A 257 5.12 9.83 17.29
CA LEU A 257 4.56 10.81 16.36
C LEU A 257 3.27 11.42 16.92
N ASP A 258 3.33 12.71 17.24
CA ASP A 258 2.13 13.49 17.52
C ASP A 258 1.37 13.86 16.23
N LYS A 259 0.14 14.39 16.37
CA LYS A 259 -0.71 14.74 15.21
C LYS A 259 -0.02 15.73 14.26
N LYS A 260 0.71 16.70 14.81
CA LYS A 260 1.42 17.74 14.03
C LYS A 260 2.57 17.14 13.23
N SER A 261 3.31 16.20 13.81
CA SER A 261 4.38 15.46 13.15
C SER A 261 3.83 14.56 12.04
N ILE A 262 2.69 13.90 12.27
CA ILE A 262 2.01 13.12 11.24
C ILE A 262 1.59 14.01 10.06
N GLU A 263 1.00 15.18 10.31
CA GLU A 263 0.63 16.14 9.26
C GLU A 263 1.84 16.58 8.43
N LYS A 264 2.93 16.99 9.09
CA LYS A 264 4.19 17.36 8.42
C LYS A 264 4.76 16.23 7.55
N LEU A 265 4.74 14.99 8.05
CA LEU A 265 5.20 13.83 7.28
C LEU A 265 4.29 13.56 6.07
N ARG A 266 2.98 13.78 6.20
CA ARG A 266 2.02 13.65 5.08
C ARG A 266 2.21 14.75 4.03
N GLU A 267 2.54 15.97 4.43
CA GLU A 267 2.93 17.06 3.53
C GLU A 267 4.20 16.69 2.74
N GLN A 268 5.24 16.21 3.44
CA GLN A 268 6.49 15.76 2.80
C GLN A 268 6.29 14.64 1.78
N LEU A 269 5.29 13.79 2.01
CA LEU A 269 4.92 12.70 1.10
C LEU A 269 3.97 13.14 -0.02
N GLY A 270 3.57 14.42 -0.05
CA GLY A 270 2.61 14.97 -1.01
C GLY A 270 1.20 14.38 -0.88
N TRP A 271 0.83 13.83 0.28
CA TRP A 271 -0.50 13.26 0.52
C TRP A 271 -1.52 14.32 0.92
N ILE A 272 -1.03 15.47 1.38
CA ILE A 272 -1.80 16.69 1.52
C ILE A 272 -1.54 17.45 0.24
N GLN A 273 -2.45 17.31 -0.72
CA GLN A 273 -2.61 18.35 -1.73
C GLN A 273 -3.37 19.45 -1.00
N GLU A 274 -2.76 20.63 -0.83
CA GLU A 274 -3.58 21.83 -0.72
C GLU A 274 -4.53 21.75 -1.90
N SER A 275 -5.84 21.70 -1.65
CA SER A 275 -6.78 21.93 -2.72
C SER A 275 -6.34 23.24 -3.34
N GLU A 276 -5.94 23.24 -4.61
CA GLU A 276 -5.95 24.47 -5.39
C GLU A 276 -7.42 24.92 -5.40
N GLU A 277 -7.85 25.61 -4.34
CA GLU A 277 -8.89 26.61 -4.48
C GLU A 277 -8.44 27.43 -5.67
N PHE A 278 -9.25 27.40 -6.73
CA PHE A 278 -9.00 28.12 -7.97
C PHE A 278 -8.96 29.62 -7.66
N ARG A 279 -7.84 30.11 -7.13
CA ARG A 279 -7.60 31.53 -6.85
C ARG A 279 -7.38 32.17 -8.21
N ARG A 280 -8.39 32.88 -8.71
CA ARG A 280 -8.28 33.70 -9.92
C ARG A 280 -7.05 34.59 -9.78
N ASP A 281 -6.13 34.50 -10.73
CA ASP A 281 -4.89 35.29 -10.70
C ASP A 281 -5.25 36.79 -10.69
N SER A 282 -4.89 37.47 -9.60
CA SER A 282 -5.16 38.88 -9.40
C SER A 282 -4.48 39.76 -10.46
N LYS A 283 -3.42 39.27 -11.11
CA LYS A 283 -2.78 39.92 -12.26
C LYS A 283 -3.66 39.90 -13.49
N ILE A 284 -4.37 38.80 -13.77
CA ILE A 284 -5.31 38.71 -14.90
C ILE A 284 -6.51 39.63 -14.67
N ILE A 285 -7.05 39.62 -13.44
CA ILE A 285 -8.13 40.52 -13.03
C ILE A 285 -7.70 41.98 -13.22
N ASN A 286 -6.52 42.36 -12.73
CA ASN A 286 -6.03 43.74 -12.86
C ASN A 286 -5.69 44.11 -14.31
N PHE A 287 -5.16 43.18 -15.10
CA PHE A 287 -4.88 43.38 -16.53
C PHE A 287 -6.14 43.77 -17.31
N TYR A 288 -7.29 43.13 -17.03
CA TYR A 288 -8.55 43.51 -17.66
C TYR A 288 -9.14 44.79 -17.04
N ARG A 289 -9.01 44.96 -15.72
CA ARG A 289 -9.70 45.99 -14.94
C ARG A 289 -9.17 47.40 -15.14
N ILE A 290 -7.86 47.58 -15.29
CA ILE A 290 -7.18 48.87 -15.45
C ILE A 290 -7.53 49.57 -16.79
N PRO A 291 -7.44 48.90 -17.95
CA PRO A 291 -7.68 49.56 -19.24
C PRO A 291 -9.16 49.65 -19.64
N THR A 292 -10.06 48.94 -18.97
CA THR A 292 -11.49 48.90 -19.35
C THR A 292 -12.30 49.94 -18.58
N PRO A 293 -13.26 50.63 -19.23
CA PRO A 293 -14.09 51.63 -18.56
C PRO A 293 -14.96 51.00 -17.46
N ASN A 294 -15.44 51.83 -16.53
CA ASN A 294 -16.35 51.41 -15.46
C ASN A 294 -17.77 51.31 -15.99
N VAL A 295 -17.99 50.30 -16.84
CA VAL A 295 -19.26 50.06 -17.52
C VAL A 295 -19.63 48.61 -17.31
N CYS A 296 -20.84 48.36 -16.83
CA CYS A 296 -21.38 47.01 -16.71
C CYS A 296 -21.89 46.52 -18.05
N SER A 297 -21.41 45.36 -18.52
CA SER A 297 -21.72 44.81 -19.84
C SER A 297 -23.18 44.37 -20.00
N ALA A 298 -23.94 44.22 -18.91
CA ALA A 298 -25.31 43.71 -18.94
C ALA A 298 -26.39 44.80 -19.05
N CYS A 299 -26.11 46.03 -18.57
CA CYS A 299 -27.18 47.01 -18.29
C CYS A 299 -26.68 48.47 -18.37
N CYS A 300 -25.56 48.71 -19.05
CA CYS A 300 -25.02 50.04 -19.28
C CYS A 300 -25.94 50.98 -20.07
N GLY A 301 -26.95 50.46 -20.76
CA GLY A 301 -27.93 51.24 -21.51
C GLY A 301 -29.20 51.59 -20.72
N ASP A 302 -29.44 50.95 -19.58
CA ASP A 302 -30.72 51.02 -18.88
C ASP A 302 -30.66 51.87 -17.59
N TYR A 303 -29.50 51.91 -16.92
CA TYR A 303 -29.34 52.59 -15.62
C TYR A 303 -27.93 53.18 -15.45
N ASP A 304 -27.82 54.37 -14.87
CA ASP A 304 -26.53 55.03 -14.55
C ASP A 304 -25.77 54.22 -13.48
N ILE A 305 -24.46 54.01 -13.69
CA ILE A 305 -23.61 53.26 -12.76
C ILE A 305 -23.59 53.84 -11.34
N LYS A 306 -23.82 55.16 -11.20
CA LYS A 306 -23.88 55.85 -9.89
C LYS A 306 -25.02 55.36 -9.01
N GLU A 307 -26.09 54.85 -9.60
CA GLU A 307 -27.29 54.42 -8.88
C GLU A 307 -27.22 52.96 -8.41
N ARG A 308 -26.20 52.22 -8.86
CA ARG A 308 -26.13 50.75 -8.74
C ARG A 308 -24.76 50.21 -8.40
N SER A 309 -23.77 51.08 -8.24
CA SER A 309 -22.46 50.76 -7.73
C SER A 309 -21.95 51.90 -6.83
N PHE A 310 -20.86 51.65 -6.11
CA PHE A 310 -20.24 52.61 -5.22
C PHE A 310 -18.77 52.82 -5.60
N ILE A 311 -18.23 53.99 -5.25
CA ILE A 311 -16.81 54.29 -5.45
C ILE A 311 -15.97 53.36 -4.56
N SER A 312 -15.10 52.60 -5.19
CA SER A 312 -14.25 51.62 -4.52
C SER A 312 -12.87 52.22 -4.23
N LEU A 313 -12.63 52.50 -2.96
CA LEU A 313 -11.32 52.99 -2.48
C LEU A 313 -10.16 52.04 -2.86
N PRO A 314 -10.29 50.70 -2.79
CA PRO A 314 -9.27 49.80 -3.30
C PRO A 314 -9.00 49.97 -4.80
N LEU A 315 -10.03 50.18 -5.62
CA LEU A 315 -9.86 50.40 -7.06
C LEU A 315 -9.21 51.74 -7.35
N TYR A 316 -9.63 52.80 -6.65
CA TYR A 316 -8.98 54.12 -6.74
C TYR A 316 -7.47 54.04 -6.47
N LYS A 317 -7.03 53.27 -5.47
CA LYS A 317 -5.59 53.09 -5.19
C LYS A 317 -4.82 52.46 -6.36
N ILE A 318 -5.48 51.65 -7.18
CA ILE A 318 -4.88 50.93 -8.31
C ILE A 318 -4.95 51.75 -9.60
N THR A 319 -6.10 52.39 -9.88
CA THR A 319 -6.34 53.14 -11.13
C THR A 319 -5.98 54.62 -11.03
N GLN A 320 -5.87 55.16 -9.81
CA GLN A 320 -5.76 56.58 -9.48
C GLN A 320 -6.91 57.43 -10.05
N ASN A 321 -8.04 56.81 -10.41
CA ASN A 321 -9.21 57.48 -10.98
C ASN A 321 -10.31 57.66 -9.91
N PRO A 322 -10.72 58.90 -9.56
CA PRO A 322 -11.74 59.15 -8.54
C PRO A 322 -13.12 58.55 -8.89
N ASP A 323 -13.42 58.32 -10.18
CA ASP A 323 -14.66 57.69 -10.66
C ASP A 323 -14.55 56.15 -10.77
N SER A 324 -13.81 55.52 -9.84
CA SER A 324 -13.61 54.07 -9.81
C SER A 324 -14.75 53.31 -9.13
N TYR A 325 -15.82 53.03 -9.86
CA TYR A 325 -16.96 52.25 -9.38
C TYR A 325 -16.62 50.75 -9.24
N TYR A 326 -17.15 50.13 -8.19
CA TYR A 326 -17.02 48.70 -7.97
C TYR A 326 -17.68 47.90 -9.11
N THR A 327 -16.95 46.93 -9.66
CA THR A 327 -17.48 46.00 -10.66
C THR A 327 -16.93 44.60 -10.41
N GLU A 328 -17.75 43.58 -10.58
CA GLU A 328 -17.31 42.18 -10.56
C GLU A 328 -16.89 41.75 -11.96
N ILE A 329 -15.81 40.96 -12.06
CA ILE A 329 -15.37 40.40 -13.34
C ILE A 329 -15.91 38.98 -13.43
N HIS A 330 -16.68 38.73 -14.48
CA HIS A 330 -17.22 37.42 -14.81
C HIS A 330 -16.55 36.85 -16.04
N ASP A 331 -16.31 35.54 -15.99
CA ASP A 331 -15.79 34.76 -17.10
C ASP A 331 -16.99 34.21 -17.89
N PHE A 332 -17.06 34.52 -19.17
CA PHE A 332 -18.07 33.99 -20.07
C PHE A 332 -17.42 33.22 -21.21
N PHE A 333 -17.97 32.05 -21.53
CA PHE A 333 -17.47 31.21 -22.61
C PHE A 333 -18.39 31.31 -23.83
N ARG A 334 -17.94 31.96 -24.91
CA ARG A 334 -18.67 31.94 -26.19
C ARG A 334 -18.36 30.64 -26.92
N GLN A 335 -19.24 29.64 -26.77
CA GLN A 335 -19.08 28.31 -27.36
C GLN A 335 -18.83 28.33 -28.88
N ARG A 336 -19.43 29.26 -29.63
CA ARG A 336 -19.28 29.34 -31.10
C ARG A 336 -17.90 29.82 -31.58
N GLN A 337 -17.14 30.52 -30.76
CA GLN A 337 -15.81 31.06 -31.14
C GLN A 337 -14.66 30.41 -30.36
N ARG A 338 -14.97 29.55 -29.37
CA ARG A 338 -13.98 28.97 -28.43
C ARG A 338 -13.05 30.01 -27.80
N ILE A 339 -13.58 31.19 -27.50
CA ILE A 339 -12.86 32.27 -26.82
C ILE A 339 -13.44 32.47 -25.42
N ARG A 340 -12.56 32.55 -24.40
CA ARG A 340 -12.92 33.05 -23.07
C ARG A 340 -12.95 34.57 -23.12
N CYS A 341 -14.08 35.15 -22.75
CA CYS A 341 -14.26 36.58 -22.64
C CYS A 341 -14.45 36.96 -21.16
N PHE A 342 -13.96 38.13 -20.79
CA PHE A 342 -14.23 38.74 -19.49
C PHE A 342 -15.23 39.88 -19.68
N GLY A 343 -16.13 40.06 -18.71
CA GLY A 343 -17.06 41.19 -18.67
C GLY A 343 -17.20 41.75 -17.25
N LYS A 344 -17.44 43.05 -17.13
CA LYS A 344 -17.75 43.71 -15.85
C LYS A 344 -19.26 43.64 -15.58
N SER A 345 -19.66 43.29 -14.37
CA SER A 345 -21.00 43.49 -13.83
C SER A 345 -20.93 44.49 -12.65
N CYS A 346 -22.06 45.08 -12.26
CA CYS A 346 -22.15 46.05 -11.17
C CYS A 346 -23.17 45.58 -10.14
#